data_AF-A0A0R2NE05-F1
#
_entry.id   AF-A0A0R2NE05-F1
#
_cell.length_a   1.000
_cell.length_b   1.000
_cell.length_c   1.000
_cell.angle_alpha   90.00
_cell.angle_beta   90.00
_cell.angle_gamma   90.00
#
_symmetry.space_group_name_H-M   'P 1'
#
loop_
_entity.id
_entity.type
_entity.pdbx_description
1 polymer ?
#
loop_
_entity_poly.entity_id
_entity_poly.type
_entity_poly.pdbx_seq_one_letter_code
_entity_poly.pdbx_strand_id
1 'polypeptide(L)'
;MINNKSSFTQRDLANELHISLGTVNSQIREAIQKGLISTEGNHYELTEVGINEVASTLITEKETLLKPADNNKVTTAVILAAGKAQDFEMPACLLPINGETPIDRTISILNYVGISDIYVVLGYQANEVKAHLANQNIHFLENSQYEETGTMASLALIKNVVKQNTLVIDGDLVYERMIVEALMDSGFTDGIITTSIRGSGDEAFVDFDNQNNLIKISKDIRQMNRLSAEMIGISKISVSVLNRMFDIYEQNQNPWLNYEYLLQQVGTSFEVKCVLMSNAAWVDLDNQKELSKAKSYTLPLIKRNEMDNQIAYAKEQIVKALKIDSNSIKKVTFAGGMTNTNYEVEFDDKNYFIRIPGKWTEVMINRKNETKNAKTASDLGLNVKTIYINDQTGIKITESVHNGVTLSSRMVKISNNLADIAHTLNELHNADITFENSFIFLKEWKEYEDLVEEQNASFYPNYEQNKSNVLKLVDLLKNKYGLESQPCHNDLVAENFIRSSTGRLYLIDWEYSGMNDPFWDLAALCNESELNDTEEREFLVKYFGRNPKESEITKLQIFKVLQDILWSTWTVAKESAGEDFGDYGINRYKRGVSVMEGILENEK
;
A
#
# COMPACT_ATOMS: atom_id res chain seq x y z
N MET A 1 14.01 -56.44 -13.44
CA MET A 1 13.01 -57.38 -14.01
C MET A 1 13.64 -58.73 -14.37
N ILE A 2 14.68 -58.78 -15.20
CA ILE A 2 15.33 -60.04 -15.63
C ILE A 2 15.85 -60.88 -14.45
N ASN A 3 16.49 -60.27 -13.45
CA ASN A 3 17.04 -61.02 -12.31
C ASN A 3 16.00 -61.56 -11.32
N ASN A 4 14.75 -61.07 -11.36
CA ASN A 4 13.77 -61.36 -10.31
C ASN A 4 12.99 -62.66 -10.55
N LYS A 5 13.13 -63.28 -11.72
CA LYS A 5 12.44 -64.52 -12.11
C LYS A 5 13.38 -65.37 -12.96
N SER A 6 13.67 -66.60 -12.52
CA SER A 6 14.63 -67.51 -13.17
C SER A 6 14.29 -67.88 -14.62
N SER A 7 13.06 -67.63 -15.07
CA SER A 7 12.60 -67.87 -16.45
C SER A 7 12.38 -66.60 -17.28
N PHE A 8 12.67 -65.40 -16.74
CA PHE A 8 12.39 -64.13 -17.43
C PHE A 8 13.52 -63.77 -18.39
N THR A 9 13.22 -63.75 -19.68
CA THR A 9 14.19 -63.56 -20.76
C THR A 9 14.20 -62.12 -21.27
N GLN A 10 15.20 -61.76 -22.07
CA GLN A 10 15.23 -60.48 -22.80
C GLN A 10 14.02 -60.31 -23.74
N ARG A 11 13.44 -61.41 -24.23
CA ARG A 11 12.22 -61.40 -25.04
C ARG A 11 10.99 -61.05 -24.20
N ASP A 12 10.95 -61.51 -22.96
CA ASP A 12 9.90 -61.12 -22.01
C ASP A 12 10.03 -59.64 -21.62
N LEU A 13 11.27 -59.16 -21.44
CA LEU A 13 11.54 -57.74 -21.23
C LEU A 13 11.09 -56.86 -22.41
N ALA A 14 11.34 -57.32 -23.65
CA ALA A 14 10.92 -56.64 -24.87
C ALA A 14 9.38 -56.52 -24.96
N ASN A 15 8.67 -57.59 -24.61
CA ASN A 15 7.21 -57.61 -24.59
C ASN A 15 6.64 -56.67 -23.52
N GLU A 16 7.20 -56.69 -22.31
CA GLU A 16 6.76 -55.84 -21.18
C GLU A 16 6.96 -54.34 -21.46
N LEU A 17 8.09 -54.00 -22.08
CA LEU A 17 8.44 -52.61 -22.42
C LEU A 17 7.87 -52.16 -23.77
N HIS A 18 7.13 -53.03 -24.48
CA HIS A 18 6.56 -52.77 -25.81
C HIS A 18 7.59 -52.28 -26.85
N ILE A 19 8.81 -52.82 -26.80
CA ILE A 19 9.92 -52.49 -27.74
C ILE A 19 10.46 -53.74 -28.44
N SER A 20 11.20 -53.55 -29.53
CA SER A 20 11.77 -54.69 -30.26
C SER A 20 12.85 -55.41 -29.46
N LEU A 21 12.95 -56.74 -29.62
CA LEU A 21 14.04 -57.53 -29.01
C LEU A 21 15.43 -57.03 -29.46
N GLY A 22 15.55 -56.52 -30.68
CA GLY A 22 16.79 -55.91 -31.18
C GLY A 22 17.18 -54.66 -30.39
N THR A 23 16.20 -53.83 -30.02
CA THR A 23 16.39 -52.63 -29.20
C THR A 23 16.85 -52.98 -27.79
N VAL A 24 16.19 -53.95 -27.14
CA VAL A 24 16.58 -54.45 -25.81
C VAL A 24 18.03 -54.94 -25.82
N ASN A 25 18.40 -55.74 -26.82
CA ASN A 25 19.75 -56.28 -26.94
C ASN A 25 20.80 -55.21 -27.26
N SER A 26 20.42 -54.16 -27.97
CA SER A 26 21.30 -53.01 -28.22
C SER A 26 21.55 -52.24 -26.93
N GLN A 27 20.49 -51.94 -26.16
CA GLN A 27 20.60 -51.15 -24.93
C GLN A 27 21.34 -51.90 -23.82
N ILE A 28 21.13 -53.21 -23.68
CA ILE A 28 21.91 -54.02 -22.71
C ILE A 28 23.40 -54.00 -23.08
N ARG A 29 23.74 -54.15 -24.37
CA ARG A 29 25.14 -54.09 -24.81
C ARG A 29 25.77 -52.72 -24.57
N GLU A 30 25.02 -51.66 -24.83
CA GLU A 30 25.46 -50.30 -24.58
C GLU A 30 25.68 -50.04 -23.08
N ALA A 31 24.77 -50.51 -22.23
CA ALA A 31 24.89 -50.39 -20.78
C ALA A 31 26.10 -51.18 -20.22
N ILE A 32 26.40 -52.35 -20.77
CA ILE A 32 27.63 -53.10 -20.45
C ILE A 32 28.87 -52.35 -20.93
N GLN A 33 28.85 -51.82 -22.16
CA GLN A 33 29.99 -51.08 -22.73
C GLN A 33 30.30 -49.80 -21.96
N LYS A 34 29.26 -49.11 -21.46
CA LYS A 34 29.37 -47.94 -20.59
C LYS A 34 29.71 -48.29 -19.14
N GLY A 35 29.82 -49.58 -18.81
CA GLY A 35 30.15 -50.06 -17.48
C GLY A 35 29.03 -49.84 -16.46
N LEU A 36 27.78 -49.61 -16.90
CA LEU A 36 26.62 -49.37 -16.03
C LEU A 36 26.09 -50.68 -15.42
N ILE A 37 26.19 -51.78 -16.17
CA ILE A 37 25.81 -53.12 -15.70
C ILE A 37 26.93 -54.11 -16.01
N SER A 38 27.18 -55.03 -15.08
CA SER A 38 28.04 -56.20 -15.28
C SER A 38 27.17 -57.42 -15.58
N THR A 39 27.75 -58.45 -16.19
CA THR A 39 27.02 -59.69 -16.50
C THR A 39 27.85 -60.92 -16.18
N GLU A 40 27.18 -61.90 -15.56
CA GLU A 40 27.69 -63.24 -15.36
C GLU A 40 26.63 -64.24 -15.85
N GLY A 41 26.82 -64.78 -17.06
CA GLY A 41 25.82 -65.61 -17.72
C GLY A 41 24.55 -64.83 -18.12
N ASN A 42 23.39 -65.24 -17.59
CA ASN A 42 22.10 -64.55 -17.79
C ASN A 42 21.74 -63.63 -16.61
N HIS A 43 22.68 -63.35 -15.71
CA HIS A 43 22.50 -62.44 -14.59
C HIS A 43 23.11 -61.07 -14.90
N TYR A 44 22.41 -59.99 -14.54
CA TYR A 44 22.83 -58.60 -14.80
C TYR A 44 22.87 -57.78 -13.51
N GLU A 45 24.04 -57.39 -13.02
CA GLU A 45 24.13 -56.56 -11.82
C GLU A 45 24.45 -55.11 -12.16
N LEU A 46 23.88 -54.17 -11.42
CA LEU A 46 24.28 -52.77 -11.51
C LEU A 46 25.67 -52.62 -10.91
N THR A 47 26.58 -51.99 -11.64
CA THR A 47 27.88 -51.60 -11.10
C THR A 47 27.74 -50.35 -10.24
N GLU A 48 28.78 -49.97 -9.49
CA GLU A 48 28.81 -48.71 -8.75
C GLU A 48 28.59 -47.48 -9.67
N VAL A 49 29.11 -47.53 -10.90
CA VAL A 49 28.87 -46.50 -11.94
C VAL A 49 27.41 -46.49 -12.37
N GLY A 50 26.81 -47.67 -12.57
CA GLY A 50 25.39 -47.79 -12.89
C GLY A 50 24.46 -47.33 -11.78
N ILE A 51 24.79 -47.63 -10.52
CA ILE A 51 24.05 -47.14 -9.35
C ILE A 51 24.10 -45.62 -9.29
N ASN A 52 25.28 -45.01 -9.49
CA ASN A 52 25.44 -43.56 -9.49
C ASN A 52 24.72 -42.89 -10.66
N GLU A 53 24.71 -43.51 -11.85
CA GLU A 53 24.00 -42.98 -13.03
C GLU A 53 22.48 -43.10 -12.87
N VAL A 54 21.98 -44.20 -12.30
CA VAL A 54 20.56 -44.36 -12.00
C VAL A 54 20.15 -43.42 -10.87
N ALA A 55 20.97 -43.27 -9.84
CA ALA A 55 20.73 -42.33 -8.76
C ALA A 55 20.73 -40.88 -9.26
N SER A 56 21.70 -40.49 -10.10
CA SER A 56 21.73 -39.16 -10.70
C SER A 56 20.52 -38.93 -11.59
N THR A 57 20.16 -39.87 -12.47
CA THR A 57 18.98 -39.76 -13.36
C THR A 57 17.67 -39.70 -12.58
N LEU A 58 17.53 -40.47 -11.48
CA LEU A 58 16.37 -40.41 -10.58
C LEU A 58 16.30 -39.12 -9.76
N ILE A 59 17.45 -38.46 -9.52
CA ILE A 59 17.52 -37.12 -8.91
C ILE A 59 17.12 -36.07 -9.96
N THR A 60 17.65 -36.13 -11.18
CA THR A 60 17.31 -35.16 -12.26
C THR A 60 15.87 -35.27 -12.75
N GLU A 61 15.29 -36.47 -12.84
CA GLU A 61 13.89 -36.66 -13.22
C GLU A 61 12.90 -36.30 -12.10
N LYS A 62 13.35 -36.22 -10.83
CA LYS A 62 12.52 -35.82 -9.68
C LYS A 62 12.59 -34.33 -9.33
N GLU A 63 13.58 -33.58 -9.80
CA GLU A 63 13.86 -32.21 -9.34
C GLU A 63 13.36 -31.07 -10.24
N THR A 64 12.39 -31.32 -11.13
CA THR A 64 11.68 -30.19 -11.76
C THR A 64 10.46 -29.83 -10.92
N LEU A 65 10.63 -28.89 -9.99
CA LEU A 65 9.51 -28.31 -9.24
C LEU A 65 8.51 -27.67 -10.22
N LEU A 66 7.22 -27.90 -9.97
CA LEU A 66 6.16 -27.30 -10.77
C LEU A 66 6.08 -25.80 -10.46
N LYS A 67 6.03 -24.99 -11.51
CA LYS A 67 5.65 -23.57 -11.42
C LYS A 67 4.16 -23.48 -11.74
N PRO A 68 3.29 -23.02 -10.81
CA PRO A 68 1.90 -22.77 -11.12
C PRO A 68 1.76 -21.80 -12.29
N ALA A 69 0.75 -22.00 -13.14
CA ALA A 69 0.45 -21.08 -14.24
C ALA A 69 -0.32 -19.81 -13.78
N ASP A 70 -0.28 -19.51 -12.48
CA ASP A 70 -1.05 -18.44 -11.87
C ASP A 70 -0.43 -17.07 -12.15
N ASN A 71 -1.26 -16.03 -12.25
CA ASN A 71 -0.78 -14.65 -12.38
C ASN A 71 -0.12 -14.19 -11.07
N ASN A 72 1.07 -13.59 -11.14
CA ASN A 72 1.80 -13.09 -9.96
C ASN A 72 1.11 -11.95 -9.18
N LYS A 73 0.04 -11.36 -9.72
CA LYS A 73 -0.74 -10.30 -9.05
C LYS A 73 -1.42 -10.84 -7.79
N VAL A 74 -1.20 -10.16 -6.66
CA VAL A 74 -1.84 -10.44 -5.37
C VAL A 74 -2.70 -9.24 -5.00
N THR A 75 -3.98 -9.48 -4.78
CA THR A 75 -4.95 -8.44 -4.34
C THR A 75 -5.60 -8.79 -3.01
N THR A 76 -5.25 -9.94 -2.44
CA THR A 76 -5.90 -10.50 -1.26
C THR A 76 -4.89 -10.87 -0.19
N ALA A 77 -5.25 -10.64 1.07
CA ALA A 77 -4.48 -11.08 2.21
C ALA A 77 -5.36 -11.77 3.25
N VAL A 78 -4.75 -12.68 4.00
CA VAL A 78 -5.34 -13.43 5.10
C VAL A 78 -4.44 -13.24 6.31
N ILE A 79 -4.99 -12.64 7.37
CA ILE A 79 -4.33 -12.45 8.65
C ILE A 79 -4.81 -13.54 9.61
N LEU A 80 -3.91 -14.38 10.09
CA LEU A 80 -4.18 -15.44 11.05
C LEU A 80 -4.07 -14.87 12.48
N ALA A 81 -5.20 -14.43 13.03
CA ALA A 81 -5.29 -13.77 14.34
C ALA A 81 -6.13 -14.56 15.36
N ALA A 82 -6.15 -15.89 15.25
CA ALA A 82 -6.99 -16.75 16.08
C ALA A 82 -6.36 -17.18 17.41
N GLY A 83 -5.03 -17.12 17.50
CA GLY A 83 -4.26 -17.66 18.62
C GLY A 83 -4.38 -16.87 19.93
N LYS A 84 -4.10 -17.55 21.04
CA LYS A 84 -4.00 -16.96 22.38
C LYS A 84 -2.55 -17.09 22.88
N ALA A 85 -1.86 -15.96 23.01
CA ALA A 85 -0.59 -15.89 23.70
C ALA A 85 -0.81 -16.01 25.22
N GLN A 86 0.04 -16.80 25.91
CA GLN A 86 -0.18 -17.16 27.32
C GLN A 86 -0.09 -15.97 28.28
N ASP A 87 0.76 -14.99 27.95
CA ASP A 87 1.08 -13.84 28.83
C ASP A 87 0.04 -12.71 28.75
N PHE A 88 -0.92 -12.78 27.83
CA PHE A 88 -1.81 -11.65 27.54
C PHE A 88 -3.29 -11.97 27.77
N GLU A 89 -3.99 -11.01 28.37
CA GLU A 89 -5.45 -11.09 28.56
C GLU A 89 -6.23 -10.67 27.30
N MET A 90 -5.57 -10.07 26.32
CA MET A 90 -6.12 -9.63 25.03
C MET A 90 -5.41 -10.31 23.85
N PRO A 91 -6.00 -10.35 22.63
CA PRO A 91 -5.33 -10.90 21.46
C PRO A 91 -4.02 -10.16 21.18
N ALA A 92 -2.95 -10.91 20.84
CA ALA A 92 -1.64 -10.32 20.58
C ALA A 92 -1.69 -9.25 19.47
N CYS A 93 -2.55 -9.45 18.48
CA CYS A 93 -2.78 -8.54 17.37
C CYS A 93 -3.36 -7.16 17.79
N LEU A 94 -3.93 -7.05 19.00
CA LEU A 94 -4.48 -5.81 19.57
C LEU A 94 -3.57 -5.18 20.64
N LEU A 95 -2.40 -5.75 20.92
CA LEU A 95 -1.50 -5.21 21.95
C LEU A 95 -1.00 -3.82 21.55
N PRO A 96 -1.22 -2.78 22.38
CA PRO A 96 -0.82 -1.43 22.03
C PRO A 96 0.69 -1.25 22.18
N ILE A 97 1.35 -0.77 21.12
CA ILE A 97 2.79 -0.49 21.05
C ILE A 97 2.97 0.95 20.59
N ASN A 98 3.28 1.86 21.51
CA ASN A 98 3.49 3.29 21.22
C ASN A 98 2.34 3.95 20.42
N GLY A 99 1.09 3.54 20.68
CA GLY A 99 -0.11 4.10 20.05
C GLY A 99 -0.60 3.40 18.78
N GLU A 100 0.08 2.34 18.32
CA GLU A 100 -0.38 1.47 17.21
C GLU A 100 -0.53 0.01 17.67
N THR A 101 -1.36 -0.77 16.99
CA THR A 101 -1.48 -2.23 17.20
C THR A 101 -0.86 -3.00 16.02
N PRO A 102 -0.42 -4.26 16.22
CA PRO A 102 0.06 -5.12 15.13
C PRO A 102 -0.92 -5.27 13.97
N ILE A 103 -2.22 -5.40 14.26
CA ILE A 103 -3.24 -5.56 13.22
C ILE A 103 -3.43 -4.27 12.41
N ASP A 104 -3.49 -3.11 13.06
CA ASP A 104 -3.59 -1.81 12.36
C ASP A 104 -2.37 -1.58 11.46
N ARG A 105 -1.18 -1.92 11.97
CA ARG A 105 0.06 -1.82 11.20
C ARG A 105 0.04 -2.74 9.98
N THR A 106 -0.37 -3.99 10.16
CA THR A 106 -0.47 -4.99 9.08
C THR A 106 -1.44 -4.51 8.00
N ILE A 107 -2.64 -4.06 8.38
CA ILE A 107 -3.64 -3.55 7.44
C ILE A 107 -3.14 -2.29 6.71
N SER A 108 -2.49 -1.37 7.42
CA SER A 108 -1.88 -0.18 6.81
C SER A 108 -0.82 -0.54 5.75
N ILE A 109 0.02 -1.54 6.04
CA ILE A 109 1.02 -2.04 5.07
C ILE A 109 0.34 -2.70 3.87
N LEU A 110 -0.69 -3.53 4.09
CA LEU A 110 -1.46 -4.19 3.03
C LEU A 110 -2.12 -3.18 2.08
N ASN A 111 -2.84 -2.20 2.64
CA ASN A 111 -3.45 -1.11 1.87
C ASN A 111 -2.37 -0.34 1.07
N TYR A 112 -1.22 -0.06 1.70
CA TYR A 112 -0.11 0.62 1.04
C TYR A 112 0.46 -0.16 -0.16
N VAL A 113 0.49 -1.50 -0.11
CA VAL A 113 0.93 -2.32 -1.25
C VAL A 113 -0.20 -2.62 -2.25
N GLY A 114 -1.39 -2.05 -2.05
CA GLY A 114 -2.53 -2.15 -2.95
C GLY A 114 -3.38 -3.41 -2.75
N ILE A 115 -3.31 -4.03 -1.57
CA ILE A 115 -4.16 -5.15 -1.17
C ILE A 115 -5.29 -4.59 -0.32
N SER A 116 -6.51 -4.62 -0.86
CA SER A 116 -7.72 -4.12 -0.19
C SER A 116 -8.70 -5.23 0.21
N ASP A 117 -8.60 -6.42 -0.38
CA ASP A 117 -9.43 -7.58 -0.05
C ASP A 117 -8.78 -8.37 1.10
N ILE A 118 -9.10 -8.00 2.34
CA ILE A 118 -8.43 -8.50 3.55
C ILE A 118 -9.38 -9.38 4.36
N TYR A 119 -8.94 -10.61 4.61
CA TYR A 119 -9.60 -11.56 5.50
C TYR A 119 -8.84 -11.65 6.82
N VAL A 120 -9.55 -11.59 7.94
CA VAL A 120 -8.99 -11.82 9.28
C VAL A 120 -9.64 -13.06 9.88
N VAL A 121 -8.83 -14.07 10.15
CA VAL A 121 -9.27 -15.30 10.81
C VAL A 121 -9.11 -15.14 12.32
N LEU A 122 -10.22 -15.17 13.02
CA LEU A 122 -10.34 -14.87 14.45
C LEU A 122 -10.56 -16.14 15.29
N GLY A 123 -10.32 -16.02 16.59
CA GLY A 123 -10.47 -17.09 17.57
C GLY A 123 -10.60 -16.47 18.95
N TYR A 124 -9.51 -16.44 19.71
CA TYR A 124 -9.46 -15.82 21.04
C TYR A 124 -10.02 -14.39 21.01
N GLN A 125 -11.06 -14.14 21.80
CA GLN A 125 -11.74 -12.83 21.92
C GLN A 125 -12.10 -12.16 20.57
N ALA A 126 -12.58 -12.95 19.60
CA ALA A 126 -12.96 -12.47 18.26
C ALA A 126 -13.82 -11.18 18.24
N ASN A 127 -14.74 -11.03 19.20
CA ASN A 127 -15.59 -9.82 19.29
C ASN A 127 -14.80 -8.54 19.54
N GLU A 128 -13.71 -8.59 20.29
CA GLU A 128 -12.86 -7.40 20.56
C GLU A 128 -12.15 -6.96 19.28
N VAL A 129 -11.60 -7.92 18.52
CA VAL A 129 -10.95 -7.63 17.23
C VAL A 129 -11.95 -7.07 16.22
N LYS A 130 -13.16 -7.64 16.14
CA LYS A 130 -14.23 -7.11 15.29
C LYS A 130 -14.66 -5.70 15.68
N ALA A 131 -14.75 -5.42 16.98
CA ALA A 131 -15.11 -4.09 17.46
C ALA A 131 -14.02 -3.07 17.11
N HIS A 132 -12.75 -3.44 17.25
CA HIS A 132 -11.60 -2.59 16.87
C HIS A 132 -11.58 -2.28 15.37
N LEU A 133 -11.92 -3.25 14.52
CA LEU A 133 -11.90 -3.13 13.06
C LEU A 133 -13.25 -2.77 12.42
N ALA A 134 -14.27 -2.37 13.21
CA ALA A 134 -15.65 -2.25 12.74
C ALA A 134 -15.87 -1.25 11.57
N ASN A 135 -15.01 -0.25 11.46
CA ASN A 135 -15.08 0.79 10.42
C ASN A 135 -14.18 0.51 9.21
N GLN A 136 -13.50 -0.63 9.18
CA GLN A 136 -12.60 -1.00 8.10
C GLN A 136 -13.26 -2.03 7.17
N ASN A 137 -12.95 -1.99 5.88
CA ASN A 137 -13.44 -2.96 4.91
C ASN A 137 -12.72 -4.31 5.05
N ILE A 138 -13.11 -5.10 6.05
CA ILE A 138 -12.47 -6.36 6.44
C ILE A 138 -13.48 -7.51 6.46
N HIS A 139 -13.07 -8.67 5.93
CA HIS A 139 -13.83 -9.91 6.01
C HIS A 139 -13.41 -10.74 7.23
N PHE A 140 -14.37 -11.14 8.06
CA PHE A 140 -14.09 -11.94 9.26
C PHE A 140 -14.46 -13.41 9.07
N LEU A 141 -13.56 -14.30 9.49
CA LEU A 141 -13.79 -15.73 9.63
C LEU A 141 -13.47 -16.14 11.07
N GLU A 142 -14.13 -17.16 11.60
CA GLU A 142 -13.91 -17.59 12.99
C GLU A 142 -13.53 -19.07 13.08
N ASN A 143 -12.38 -19.34 13.69
CA ASN A 143 -12.01 -20.67 14.15
C ASN A 143 -12.46 -20.83 15.61
N SER A 144 -13.63 -21.45 15.83
CA SER A 144 -14.14 -21.72 17.17
C SER A 144 -13.34 -22.78 17.93
N GLN A 145 -12.43 -23.50 17.27
CA GLN A 145 -11.58 -24.56 17.85
C GLN A 145 -10.11 -24.11 17.96
N TYR A 146 -9.85 -22.80 18.01
CA TYR A 146 -8.49 -22.25 18.00
C TYR A 146 -7.59 -22.77 19.15
N GLU A 147 -8.14 -23.18 20.29
CA GLU A 147 -7.36 -23.72 21.43
C GLU A 147 -6.85 -25.16 21.19
N GLU A 148 -7.53 -25.90 20.31
CA GLU A 148 -7.29 -27.32 20.08
C GLU A 148 -6.67 -27.59 18.71
N THR A 149 -6.45 -26.55 17.91
CA THR A 149 -6.01 -26.66 16.52
C THR A 149 -4.78 -25.81 16.21
N GLY A 150 -3.98 -26.24 15.23
CA GLY A 150 -2.86 -25.47 14.70
C GLY A 150 -3.29 -24.46 13.64
N THR A 151 -2.35 -23.63 13.19
CA THR A 151 -2.62 -22.52 12.25
C THR A 151 -3.19 -22.98 10.91
N MET A 152 -2.96 -24.24 10.49
CA MET A 152 -3.54 -24.78 9.25
C MET A 152 -5.07 -24.89 9.32
N ALA A 153 -5.64 -25.17 10.50
CA ALA A 153 -7.09 -25.22 10.66
C ALA A 153 -7.72 -23.84 10.46
N SER A 154 -7.10 -22.79 11.00
CA SER A 154 -7.49 -21.40 10.77
C SER A 154 -7.37 -21.03 9.28
N LEU A 155 -6.26 -21.39 8.64
CA LEU A 155 -6.07 -21.14 7.21
C LEU A 155 -7.11 -21.88 6.35
N ALA A 156 -7.50 -23.11 6.70
CA ALA A 156 -8.46 -23.90 5.93
C ALA A 156 -9.86 -23.25 5.83
N LEU A 157 -10.22 -22.34 6.74
CA LEU A 157 -11.49 -21.60 6.69
C LEU A 157 -11.64 -20.74 5.42
N ILE A 158 -10.52 -20.34 4.80
CA ILE A 158 -10.58 -19.50 3.59
C ILE A 158 -10.89 -20.30 2.32
N LYS A 159 -10.87 -21.65 2.36
CA LYS A 159 -10.94 -22.55 1.20
C LYS A 159 -12.04 -22.18 0.21
N ASN A 160 -13.20 -21.78 0.71
CA ASN A 160 -14.40 -21.52 -0.10
C ASN A 160 -14.59 -20.04 -0.46
N VAL A 161 -13.83 -19.12 0.15
CA VAL A 161 -14.00 -17.67 -0.03
C VAL A 161 -12.86 -17.04 -0.82
N VAL A 162 -11.62 -17.50 -0.64
CA VAL A 162 -10.45 -16.97 -1.34
C VAL A 162 -10.14 -17.82 -2.57
N LYS A 163 -10.10 -17.18 -3.76
CA LYS A 163 -9.87 -17.84 -5.06
C LYS A 163 -8.74 -17.19 -5.88
N GLN A 164 -7.96 -16.31 -5.26
CA GLN A 164 -6.81 -15.64 -5.87
C GLN A 164 -5.53 -15.92 -5.08
N ASN A 165 -4.39 -15.56 -5.68
CA ASN A 165 -3.10 -15.55 -5.00
C ASN A 165 -3.16 -14.60 -3.80
N THR A 166 -2.60 -15.04 -2.67
CA THR A 166 -2.91 -14.47 -1.36
C THR A 166 -1.64 -14.33 -0.52
N LEU A 167 -1.55 -13.23 0.23
CA LEU A 167 -0.61 -13.14 1.35
C LEU A 167 -1.22 -13.79 2.59
N VAL A 168 -0.49 -14.71 3.22
CA VAL A 168 -0.82 -15.29 4.52
C VAL A 168 0.14 -14.69 5.55
N ILE A 169 -0.42 -14.06 6.59
CA ILE A 169 0.33 -13.28 7.58
C ILE A 169 -0.11 -13.71 8.98
N ASP A 170 0.84 -14.00 9.86
CA ASP A 170 0.55 -14.24 11.27
C ASP A 170 0.21 -12.92 11.99
N GLY A 171 -0.87 -12.92 12.79
CA GLY A 171 -1.50 -11.70 13.31
C GLY A 171 -0.78 -11.03 14.48
N ASP A 172 0.24 -11.66 15.05
CA ASP A 172 1.03 -11.22 16.21
C ASP A 172 2.34 -10.52 15.82
N LEU A 173 2.57 -10.28 14.53
CA LEU A 173 3.81 -9.73 14.02
C LEU A 173 3.85 -8.20 14.01
N VAL A 174 5.00 -7.65 14.38
CA VAL A 174 5.35 -6.22 14.20
C VAL A 174 6.59 -6.15 13.34
N TYR A 175 6.48 -5.57 12.14
CA TYR A 175 7.54 -5.67 11.13
C TYR A 175 7.66 -4.44 10.22
N GLU A 176 8.80 -4.33 9.53
CA GLU A 176 9.05 -3.30 8.51
C GLU A 176 8.22 -3.54 7.24
N ARG A 177 7.68 -2.46 6.67
CA ARG A 177 6.95 -2.48 5.40
C ARG A 177 7.71 -3.17 4.27
N MET A 178 9.03 -2.97 4.20
CA MET A 178 9.88 -3.51 3.15
C MET A 178 9.85 -5.05 3.08
N ILE A 179 9.44 -5.73 4.16
CA ILE A 179 9.27 -7.18 4.17
C ILE A 179 8.17 -7.61 3.18
N VAL A 180 7.03 -6.93 3.20
CA VAL A 180 5.92 -7.23 2.28
C VAL A 180 6.26 -6.77 0.86
N GLU A 181 6.87 -5.60 0.71
CA GLU A 181 7.33 -5.09 -0.59
C GLU A 181 8.31 -6.04 -1.27
N ALA A 182 9.30 -6.55 -0.53
CA ALA A 182 10.27 -7.51 -1.08
C ALA A 182 9.60 -8.78 -1.62
N LEU A 183 8.55 -9.28 -0.96
CA LEU A 183 7.81 -10.45 -1.44
C LEU A 183 6.98 -10.13 -2.69
N MET A 184 6.34 -8.96 -2.71
CA MET A 184 5.53 -8.49 -3.83
C MET A 184 6.38 -8.22 -5.08
N ASP A 185 7.55 -7.61 -4.90
CA ASP A 185 8.47 -7.21 -5.98
C ASP A 185 9.40 -8.35 -6.45
N SER A 186 9.46 -9.46 -5.71
CA SER A 186 10.34 -10.60 -6.03
C SER A 186 10.09 -11.25 -7.39
N GLY A 187 8.88 -11.09 -7.95
CA GLY A 187 8.44 -11.80 -9.14
C GLY A 187 8.15 -13.29 -8.92
N PHE A 188 8.27 -13.80 -7.70
CA PHE A 188 7.94 -15.18 -7.36
C PHE A 188 6.43 -15.37 -7.24
N THR A 189 5.94 -16.53 -7.70
CA THR A 189 4.53 -16.92 -7.58
C THR A 189 4.22 -17.34 -6.15
N ASP A 190 5.07 -18.19 -5.57
CA ASP A 190 5.00 -18.64 -4.20
C ASP A 190 6.32 -18.34 -3.47
N GLY A 191 6.23 -17.80 -2.26
CA GLY A 191 7.41 -17.55 -1.45
C GLY A 191 7.14 -17.26 0.01
N ILE A 192 8.15 -17.49 0.84
CA ILE A 192 8.14 -17.23 2.28
C ILE A 192 9.21 -16.21 2.63
N ILE A 193 8.90 -15.32 3.57
CA ILE A 193 9.90 -14.44 4.15
C ILE A 193 10.71 -15.18 5.21
N THR A 194 12.02 -15.03 5.11
CA THR A 194 12.99 -15.58 6.06
C THR A 194 13.97 -14.52 6.52
N THR A 195 14.54 -14.66 7.73
CA THR A 195 15.54 -13.75 8.29
C THR A 195 16.69 -14.50 8.95
N SER A 196 17.69 -13.75 9.39
CA SER A 196 18.77 -14.30 10.22
C SER A 196 18.20 -14.82 11.54
N ILE A 197 18.65 -16.02 11.94
CA ILE A 197 18.22 -16.72 13.16
C ILE A 197 18.54 -15.89 14.41
N ARG A 198 17.55 -15.73 15.29
CA ARG A 198 17.64 -14.78 16.43
C ARG A 198 17.96 -15.41 17.78
N GLY A 199 17.68 -16.69 17.99
CA GLY A 199 17.78 -17.31 19.32
C GLY A 199 16.57 -17.01 20.22
N SER A 200 15.34 -16.89 19.69
CA SER A 200 14.10 -16.64 20.46
C SER A 200 13.66 -17.87 21.27
N GLY A 201 13.90 -19.09 20.78
CA GLY A 201 13.53 -20.36 21.41
C GLY A 201 12.28 -21.03 20.82
N ASP A 202 11.56 -20.36 19.91
CA ASP A 202 10.42 -20.93 19.16
C ASP A 202 10.57 -20.74 17.63
N GLU A 203 11.81 -20.60 17.15
CA GLU A 203 12.09 -20.34 15.74
C GLU A 203 11.63 -21.47 14.83
N ALA A 204 10.92 -21.12 13.75
CA ALA A 204 10.77 -22.00 12.60
C ALA A 204 12.03 -21.94 11.73
N PHE A 205 13.01 -22.83 11.99
CA PHE A 205 14.24 -22.92 11.21
C PHE A 205 13.95 -23.35 9.77
N VAL A 206 14.60 -22.71 8.81
CA VAL A 206 14.44 -22.97 7.36
C VAL A 206 15.76 -23.40 6.73
N ASP A 207 15.67 -24.37 5.82
CA ASP A 207 16.71 -24.73 4.87
C ASP A 207 16.21 -24.57 3.43
N PHE A 208 17.05 -24.04 2.54
CA PHE A 208 16.72 -23.80 1.13
C PHE A 208 17.94 -23.95 0.21
N ASP A 209 17.75 -24.41 -1.03
CA ASP A 209 18.84 -24.70 -1.96
C ASP A 209 19.53 -23.43 -2.52
N ASN A 210 20.51 -23.61 -3.42
CA ASN A 210 21.24 -22.50 -4.04
C ASN A 210 20.38 -21.65 -5.01
N GLN A 211 19.18 -22.09 -5.34
CA GLN A 211 18.19 -21.36 -6.13
C GLN A 211 17.08 -20.77 -5.24
N ASN A 212 17.29 -20.76 -3.92
CA ASN A 212 16.37 -20.34 -2.88
C ASN A 212 15.07 -21.16 -2.83
N ASN A 213 15.03 -22.40 -3.32
CA ASN A 213 13.87 -23.26 -3.15
C ASN A 213 13.83 -23.81 -1.73
N LEU A 214 12.66 -23.78 -1.10
CA LEU A 214 12.43 -24.36 0.21
C LEU A 214 12.74 -25.87 0.21
N ILE A 215 13.60 -26.30 1.12
CA ILE A 215 13.91 -27.72 1.37
C ILE A 215 13.19 -28.19 2.63
N LYS A 216 13.30 -27.43 3.73
CA LYS A 216 12.80 -27.87 5.05
C LYS A 216 12.47 -26.70 5.97
N ILE A 217 11.45 -26.88 6.81
CA ILE A 217 11.02 -26.06 7.93
C ILE A 217 10.91 -26.95 9.17
N SER A 218 11.50 -26.54 10.29
CA SER A 218 11.28 -27.22 11.57
C SER A 218 11.51 -26.30 12.75
N LYS A 219 10.66 -26.40 13.77
CA LYS A 219 10.94 -25.82 15.10
C LYS A 219 11.91 -26.67 15.93
N ASP A 220 12.13 -27.93 15.56
CA ASP A 220 13.10 -28.79 16.23
C ASP A 220 14.43 -28.77 15.47
N ILE A 221 15.42 -28.07 16.02
CA ILE A 221 16.78 -27.97 15.48
C ILE A 221 17.41 -29.34 15.19
N ARG A 222 17.02 -30.41 15.92
CA ARG A 222 17.54 -31.77 15.72
C ARG A 222 17.05 -32.42 14.42
N GLN A 223 16.02 -31.85 13.81
CA GLN A 223 15.52 -32.29 12.51
C GLN A 223 16.23 -31.58 11.35
N MET A 224 17.06 -30.57 11.62
CA MET A 224 17.69 -29.75 10.59
C MET A 224 19.09 -30.25 10.25
N ASN A 225 19.39 -30.36 8.95
CA ASN A 225 20.75 -30.63 8.48
C ASN A 225 21.57 -29.33 8.33
N ARG A 226 20.92 -28.26 7.85
CA ARG A 226 21.48 -26.92 7.75
C ARG A 226 20.47 -25.91 8.28
N LEU A 227 20.98 -24.88 8.94
CA LEU A 227 20.22 -23.76 9.50
C LEU A 227 20.49 -22.53 8.63
N SER A 228 19.72 -22.37 7.57
CA SER A 228 19.94 -21.30 6.59
C SER A 228 19.30 -19.99 7.02
N ALA A 229 18.10 -20.05 7.62
CA ALA A 229 17.35 -18.89 8.08
C ALA A 229 16.25 -19.27 9.09
N GLU A 230 15.46 -18.27 9.49
CA GLU A 230 14.26 -18.37 10.33
C GLU A 230 13.06 -17.80 9.57
N MET A 231 11.92 -18.48 9.56
CA MET A 231 10.67 -17.99 8.95
C MET A 231 9.95 -17.01 9.88
N ILE A 232 9.43 -15.90 9.33
CA ILE A 232 8.73 -14.86 10.13
C ILE A 232 7.23 -15.15 10.30
N GLY A 233 6.60 -15.89 9.39
CA GLY A 233 5.13 -16.02 9.35
C GLY A 233 4.44 -15.14 8.29
N ILE A 234 5.19 -14.69 7.28
CA ILE A 234 4.67 -13.95 6.11
C ILE A 234 4.97 -14.76 4.85
N SER A 235 3.91 -15.17 4.14
CA SER A 235 3.99 -16.03 2.96
C SER A 235 3.11 -15.51 1.82
N LYS A 236 3.60 -15.58 0.59
CA LYS A 236 2.83 -15.37 -0.65
C LYS A 236 2.54 -16.75 -1.22
N ILE A 237 1.26 -17.08 -1.33
CA ILE A 237 0.82 -18.41 -1.74
C ILE A 237 -0.18 -18.27 -2.88
N SER A 238 0.09 -18.98 -3.96
CA SER A 238 -0.78 -19.06 -5.11
C SER A 238 -2.05 -19.86 -4.82
N VAL A 239 -3.10 -19.60 -5.60
CA VAL A 239 -4.34 -20.36 -5.48
C VAL A 239 -4.12 -21.86 -5.74
N SER A 240 -3.20 -22.22 -6.65
CA SER A 240 -2.84 -23.61 -6.93
C SER A 240 -2.21 -24.30 -5.72
N VAL A 241 -1.25 -23.64 -5.07
CA VAL A 241 -0.59 -24.18 -3.87
C VAL A 241 -1.56 -24.23 -2.68
N LEU A 242 -2.39 -23.19 -2.48
CA LEU A 242 -3.43 -23.18 -1.45
C LEU A 242 -4.41 -24.34 -1.62
N ASN A 243 -4.96 -24.54 -2.83
CA ASN A 243 -5.86 -25.65 -3.11
C ASN A 243 -5.19 -26.99 -2.82
N ARG A 244 -3.92 -27.15 -3.22
CA ARG A 244 -3.17 -28.37 -2.94
C ARG A 244 -2.99 -28.59 -1.44
N MET A 245 -2.69 -27.55 -0.68
CA MET A 245 -2.62 -27.62 0.78
C MET A 245 -3.97 -28.06 1.36
N PHE A 246 -5.08 -27.46 0.92
CA PHE A 246 -6.42 -27.85 1.39
C PHE A 246 -6.77 -29.31 1.05
N ASP A 247 -6.43 -29.79 -0.14
CA ASP A 247 -6.70 -31.18 -0.54
C ASP A 247 -5.93 -32.19 0.31
N ILE A 248 -4.68 -31.88 0.67
CA ILE A 248 -3.91 -32.74 1.59
C ILE A 248 -4.50 -32.65 3.00
N TYR A 249 -4.92 -31.46 3.42
CA TYR A 249 -5.50 -31.23 4.74
C TYR A 249 -6.84 -31.93 4.96
N GLU A 250 -7.63 -32.21 3.91
CA GLU A 250 -8.88 -32.97 4.03
C GLU A 250 -8.69 -34.36 4.64
N GLN A 251 -7.50 -34.94 4.51
CA GLN A 251 -7.14 -36.24 5.07
C GLN A 251 -6.32 -36.11 6.36
N ASN A 252 -6.24 -34.91 6.95
CA ASN A 252 -5.44 -34.64 8.13
C ASN A 252 -5.99 -35.39 9.36
N GLN A 253 -5.07 -35.93 10.15
CA GLN A 253 -5.35 -36.60 11.41
C GLN A 253 -4.75 -35.86 12.62
N ASN A 254 -3.85 -34.89 12.39
CA ASN A 254 -3.16 -34.13 13.42
C ASN A 254 -3.81 -32.73 13.57
N PRO A 255 -4.67 -32.49 14.57
CA PRO A 255 -5.34 -31.19 14.70
C PRO A 255 -4.36 -30.03 14.98
N TRP A 256 -3.17 -30.31 15.53
CA TRP A 256 -2.14 -29.32 15.87
C TRP A 256 -1.23 -28.92 14.70
N LEU A 257 -1.60 -29.26 13.47
CA LEU A 257 -0.79 -28.96 12.30
C LEU A 257 -0.75 -27.46 12.02
N ASN A 258 0.45 -26.89 11.98
CA ASN A 258 0.66 -25.53 11.48
C ASN A 258 0.84 -25.51 9.96
N TYR A 259 0.46 -24.40 9.32
CA TYR A 259 0.41 -24.30 7.86
C TYR A 259 1.79 -24.42 7.20
N GLU A 260 2.87 -23.98 7.86
CA GLU A 260 4.24 -24.01 7.34
C GLU A 260 4.73 -25.43 7.05
N TYR A 261 4.31 -26.41 7.86
CA TYR A 261 4.65 -27.82 7.63
C TYR A 261 3.94 -28.39 6.41
N LEU A 262 2.70 -27.97 6.17
CA LEU A 262 1.95 -28.39 4.99
C LEU A 262 2.47 -27.69 3.73
N LEU A 263 2.86 -26.41 3.86
CA LEU A 263 3.53 -25.66 2.80
C LEU A 263 4.87 -26.32 2.43
N GLN A 264 5.67 -26.74 3.41
CA GLN A 264 6.89 -27.53 3.18
C GLN A 264 6.58 -28.83 2.43
N GLN A 265 5.54 -29.57 2.81
CA GLN A 265 5.14 -30.79 2.12
C GLN A 265 4.79 -30.52 0.65
N VAL A 266 4.05 -29.45 0.37
CA VAL A 266 3.71 -29.04 -1.00
C VAL A 266 4.94 -28.51 -1.77
N GLY A 267 5.89 -27.89 -1.08
CA GLY A 267 7.18 -27.44 -1.63
C GLY A 267 8.06 -28.55 -2.20
N THR A 268 7.76 -29.82 -1.91
CA THR A 268 8.39 -30.97 -2.60
C THR A 268 7.95 -31.15 -4.05
N SER A 269 6.80 -30.55 -4.41
CA SER A 269 6.19 -30.68 -5.75
C SER A 269 6.10 -29.34 -6.48
N PHE A 270 6.04 -28.23 -5.74
CA PHE A 270 5.91 -26.87 -6.25
C PHE A 270 7.09 -26.00 -5.85
N GLU A 271 7.43 -25.04 -6.72
CA GLU A 271 8.49 -24.07 -6.43
C GLU A 271 8.02 -23.08 -5.36
N VAL A 272 8.53 -23.21 -4.12
CA VAL A 272 8.32 -22.22 -3.05
C VAL A 272 9.65 -21.55 -2.72
N LYS A 273 9.75 -20.24 -2.97
CA LYS A 273 11.01 -19.49 -2.79
C LYS A 273 11.18 -18.94 -1.38
N CYS A 274 12.38 -18.99 -0.84
CA CYS A 274 12.77 -18.30 0.39
C CYS A 274 13.37 -16.92 0.06
N VAL A 275 12.76 -15.86 0.58
CA VAL A 275 13.27 -14.49 0.45
C VAL A 275 13.98 -14.11 1.75
N LEU A 276 15.31 -13.99 1.71
CA LEU A 276 16.13 -13.73 2.89
C LEU A 276 16.28 -12.23 3.15
N MET A 277 15.77 -11.75 4.28
CA MET A 277 15.78 -10.36 4.73
C MET A 277 16.64 -10.20 5.99
N SER A 278 17.96 -10.38 5.88
CA SER A 278 18.88 -10.45 7.02
C SER A 278 18.87 -9.24 7.96
N ASN A 279 18.52 -8.05 7.46
CA ASN A 279 18.56 -6.80 8.21
C ASN A 279 17.18 -6.25 8.59
N ALA A 280 16.09 -6.96 8.27
CA ALA A 280 14.75 -6.48 8.56
C ALA A 280 14.44 -6.57 10.05
N ALA A 281 14.04 -5.45 10.65
CA ALA A 281 13.49 -5.41 11.99
C ALA A 281 12.07 -5.98 11.99
N TRP A 282 11.84 -6.92 12.91
CA TRP A 282 10.53 -7.50 13.16
C TRP A 282 10.50 -8.09 14.57
N VAL A 283 9.33 -8.42 15.09
CA VAL A 283 9.15 -9.18 16.34
C VAL A 283 7.75 -9.80 16.37
N ASP A 284 7.67 -11.04 16.81
CA ASP A 284 6.48 -11.78 17.22
C ASP A 284 6.16 -11.49 18.69
N LEU A 285 4.87 -11.44 19.03
CA LEU A 285 4.40 -11.08 20.37
C LEU A 285 3.88 -12.31 21.11
N ASP A 286 4.79 -13.19 21.55
CA ASP A 286 4.43 -14.38 22.32
C ASP A 286 4.38 -14.10 23.82
N ASN A 287 5.26 -13.20 24.30
CA ASN A 287 5.45 -12.96 25.72
C ASN A 287 5.74 -11.50 26.10
N GLN A 288 5.69 -11.21 27.41
CA GLN A 288 5.86 -9.85 27.94
C GLN A 288 7.24 -9.23 27.62
N LYS A 289 8.28 -10.07 27.44
CA LYS A 289 9.64 -9.61 27.11
C LYS A 289 9.70 -9.11 25.65
N GLU A 290 9.07 -9.81 24.71
CA GLU A 290 8.93 -9.33 23.33
C GLU A 290 8.10 -8.06 23.25
N LEU A 291 6.97 -7.97 23.96
CA LEU A 291 6.18 -6.74 24.00
C LEU A 291 7.00 -5.54 24.49
N SER A 292 7.83 -5.75 25.52
CA SER A 292 8.72 -4.72 26.05
C SER A 292 9.81 -4.34 25.04
N LYS A 293 10.37 -5.31 24.31
CA LYS A 293 11.35 -5.09 23.24
C LYS A 293 10.72 -4.37 22.05
N ALA A 294 9.48 -4.71 21.69
CA ALA A 294 8.73 -4.07 20.61
C ALA A 294 8.55 -2.57 20.89
N LYS A 295 8.14 -2.22 22.12
CA LYS A 295 7.93 -0.82 22.55
C LYS A 295 9.23 -0.01 22.62
N SER A 296 10.27 -0.59 23.21
CA SER A 296 11.50 0.13 23.55
C SER A 296 12.54 0.17 22.43
N TYR A 297 12.52 -0.80 21.51
CA TYR A 297 13.58 -0.99 20.53
C TYR A 297 13.08 -1.31 19.12
N THR A 298 12.29 -2.39 18.94
CA THR A 298 11.98 -2.89 17.60
C THR A 298 11.15 -1.90 16.79
N LEU A 299 10.04 -1.38 17.33
CA LEU A 299 9.22 -0.42 16.60
C LEU A 299 9.95 0.91 16.33
N PRO A 300 10.69 1.50 17.30
CA PRO A 300 11.57 2.63 17.00
C PRO A 300 12.59 2.37 15.88
N LEU A 301 13.20 1.18 15.85
CA LEU A 301 14.13 0.79 14.79
C LEU A 301 13.42 0.65 13.43
N ILE A 302 12.24 0.02 13.40
CA ILE A 302 11.40 -0.09 12.21
C ILE A 302 11.11 1.31 11.64
N LYS A 303 10.61 2.24 12.47
CA LYS A 303 10.29 3.60 12.03
C LYS A 303 11.51 4.35 11.49
N ARG A 304 12.69 4.13 12.10
CA ARG A 304 13.96 4.69 11.62
C ARG A 304 14.35 4.11 10.26
N ASN A 305 14.32 2.79 10.11
CA ASN A 305 14.68 2.11 8.87
C ASN A 305 13.74 2.52 7.72
N GLU A 306 12.43 2.62 7.99
CA GLU A 306 11.45 3.10 7.01
C GLU A 306 11.73 4.54 6.56
N MET A 307 12.12 5.42 7.49
CA MET A 307 12.50 6.79 7.16
C MET A 307 13.82 6.86 6.38
N ASP A 308 14.82 6.05 6.73
CA ASP A 308 16.10 5.99 6.02
C ASP A 308 15.91 5.46 4.58
N ASN A 309 15.06 4.44 4.39
CA ASN A 309 14.69 3.91 3.08
C ASN A 309 13.96 4.95 2.22
N GLN A 310 13.02 5.69 2.82
CA GLN A 310 12.34 6.80 2.16
C GLN A 310 13.31 7.90 1.70
N ILE A 311 14.29 8.25 2.53
CA ILE A 311 15.34 9.22 2.17
C ILE A 311 16.22 8.68 1.03
N ALA A 312 16.60 7.40 1.08
CA ALA A 312 17.39 6.77 0.02
C ALA A 312 16.64 6.77 -1.32
N TYR A 313 15.35 6.42 -1.30
CA TYR A 313 14.48 6.49 -2.48
C TYR A 313 14.39 7.91 -3.03
N ALA A 314 14.16 8.92 -2.17
CA ALA A 314 14.13 10.31 -2.58
C ALA A 314 15.44 10.74 -3.26
N LYS A 315 16.61 10.38 -2.70
CA LYS A 315 17.93 10.62 -3.31
C LYS A 315 18.03 10.02 -4.70
N GLU A 316 17.62 8.77 -4.87
CA GLU A 316 17.64 8.08 -6.17
C GLU A 316 16.76 8.83 -7.20
N GLN A 317 15.56 9.25 -6.81
CA GLN A 317 14.67 10.00 -7.69
C GLN A 317 15.26 11.36 -8.09
N ILE A 318 15.91 12.08 -7.17
CA ILE A 318 16.57 13.36 -7.45
C ILE A 318 17.70 13.17 -8.48
N VAL A 319 18.56 12.18 -8.27
CA VAL A 319 19.67 11.85 -9.19
C VAL A 319 19.14 11.54 -10.58
N LYS A 320 18.09 10.72 -10.68
CA LYS A 320 17.44 10.38 -11.96
C LYS A 320 16.81 11.59 -12.64
N ALA A 321 16.07 12.40 -11.88
CA ALA A 321 15.34 13.56 -12.38
C ALA A 321 16.26 14.66 -12.90
N LEU A 322 17.26 15.03 -12.09
CA LEU A 322 18.15 16.15 -12.38
C LEU A 322 19.43 15.75 -13.14
N LYS A 323 19.68 14.44 -13.27
CA LYS A 323 20.89 13.88 -13.92
C LYS A 323 22.18 14.43 -13.28
N ILE A 324 22.21 14.52 -11.96
CA ILE A 324 23.34 14.98 -11.16
C ILE A 324 24.11 13.80 -10.56
N ASP A 325 25.36 14.03 -10.12
CA ASP A 325 26.10 13.04 -9.33
C ASP A 325 25.44 12.89 -7.95
N SER A 326 25.26 11.65 -7.47
CA SER A 326 24.71 11.41 -6.13
C SER A 326 25.55 12.04 -5.02
N ASN A 327 26.84 12.22 -5.25
CA ASN A 327 27.76 12.88 -4.31
C ASN A 327 27.55 14.40 -4.19
N SER A 328 26.82 15.04 -5.11
CA SER A 328 26.52 16.47 -4.99
C SER A 328 25.41 16.76 -3.98
N ILE A 329 24.61 15.74 -3.62
CA ILE A 329 23.57 15.85 -2.61
C ILE A 329 24.22 15.82 -1.22
N LYS A 330 24.24 16.98 -0.56
CA LYS A 330 24.80 17.16 0.79
C LYS A 330 23.85 16.64 1.85
N LYS A 331 22.55 16.89 1.70
CA LYS A 331 21.54 16.56 2.71
C LYS A 331 20.18 16.31 2.08
N VAL A 332 19.44 15.37 2.65
CA VAL A 332 18.00 15.17 2.39
C VAL A 332 17.31 15.02 3.73
N THR A 333 16.25 15.79 3.95
CA THR A 333 15.46 15.79 5.20
C THR A 333 13.99 15.70 4.88
N PHE A 334 13.28 14.82 5.60
CA PHE A 334 11.83 14.73 5.51
C PHE A 334 11.18 16.06 5.96
N ALA A 335 10.21 16.53 5.17
CA ALA A 335 9.54 17.81 5.35
C ALA A 335 8.01 17.68 5.57
N GLY A 336 7.50 16.46 5.79
CA GLY A 336 6.08 16.21 6.06
C GLY A 336 5.22 16.01 4.82
N GLY A 337 3.90 16.12 4.99
CA GLY A 337 2.88 15.97 3.95
C GLY A 337 1.88 14.85 4.27
N MET A 338 0.60 15.10 3.98
CA MET A 338 -0.51 14.18 4.27
C MET A 338 -0.72 13.16 3.14
N THR A 339 -0.83 13.66 1.90
CA THR A 339 -1.06 12.85 0.68
C THR A 339 0.20 12.63 -0.14
N ASN A 340 1.20 13.50 0.02
CA ASN A 340 2.48 13.46 -0.68
C ASN A 340 3.63 13.39 0.34
N THR A 341 4.71 12.72 -0.02
CA THR A 341 5.91 12.66 0.83
C THR A 341 6.88 13.75 0.39
N ASN A 342 7.09 14.76 1.24
CA ASN A 342 7.92 15.91 0.91
C ASN A 342 9.30 15.84 1.58
N TYR A 343 10.32 16.36 0.90
CA TYR A 343 11.67 16.46 1.43
C TYR A 343 12.33 17.79 1.04
N GLU A 344 13.17 18.29 1.95
CA GLU A 344 14.13 19.33 1.66
C GLU A 344 15.46 18.69 1.26
N VAL A 345 16.09 19.24 0.22
CA VAL A 345 17.32 18.70 -0.37
C VAL A 345 18.32 19.83 -0.53
N GLU A 346 19.54 19.61 -0.07
CA GLU A 346 20.66 20.52 -0.30
C GLU A 346 21.63 19.91 -1.33
N PHE A 347 21.80 20.58 -2.47
CA PHE A 347 22.86 20.29 -3.45
C PHE A 347 23.35 21.59 -4.09
N ASP A 348 24.62 21.65 -4.50
CA ASP A 348 25.26 22.84 -5.08
C ASP A 348 25.07 24.14 -4.26
N ASP A 349 25.13 24.04 -2.93
CA ASP A 349 24.94 25.16 -1.98
C ASP A 349 23.57 25.86 -2.09
N LYS A 350 22.57 25.14 -2.61
CA LYS A 350 21.18 25.59 -2.72
C LYS A 350 20.23 24.56 -2.11
N ASN A 351 19.11 25.08 -1.61
CA ASN A 351 18.04 24.27 -1.06
C ASN A 351 16.92 24.12 -2.10
N TYR A 352 16.45 22.89 -2.22
CA TYR A 352 15.37 22.48 -3.09
C TYR A 352 14.33 21.74 -2.27
N PHE A 353 13.12 21.73 -2.79
CA PHE A 353 12.01 20.98 -2.22
C PHE A 353 11.59 19.92 -3.23
N ILE A 354 11.51 18.67 -2.79
CA ILE A 354 11.03 17.56 -3.60
C ILE A 354 9.72 17.04 -3.02
N ARG A 355 8.74 16.88 -3.91
CA ARG A 355 7.46 16.25 -3.64
C ARG A 355 7.40 14.94 -4.40
N ILE A 356 7.25 13.85 -3.67
CA ILE A 356 7.00 12.51 -4.22
C ILE A 356 5.54 12.18 -3.96
N PRO A 357 4.72 11.98 -5.02
CA PRO A 357 3.32 11.65 -4.84
C PRO A 357 3.11 10.35 -4.06
N GLY A 358 2.08 10.34 -3.20
CA GLY A 358 1.60 9.10 -2.59
C GLY A 358 0.91 8.20 -3.62
N LYS A 359 0.85 6.89 -3.34
CA LYS A 359 0.03 5.94 -4.11
C LYS A 359 -1.44 6.40 -4.10
N TRP A 360 -2.22 6.06 -5.12
CA TRP A 360 -3.62 6.47 -5.35
C TRP A 360 -3.88 7.94 -5.71
N THR A 361 -2.90 8.84 -5.59
CA THR A 361 -3.06 10.23 -6.08
C THR A 361 -3.20 10.30 -7.61
N GLU A 362 -2.81 9.24 -8.32
CA GLU A 362 -2.91 9.12 -9.79
C GLU A 362 -4.35 9.06 -10.31
N VAL A 363 -5.30 8.57 -9.49
CA VAL A 363 -6.71 8.40 -9.91
C VAL A 363 -7.46 9.75 -9.90
N MET A 364 -7.04 10.68 -9.05
CA MET A 364 -7.77 11.94 -8.79
C MET A 364 -7.08 13.19 -9.38
N ILE A 365 -5.78 13.13 -9.69
CA ILE A 365 -5.02 14.32 -10.09
C ILE A 365 -4.47 14.16 -11.51
N ASN A 366 -4.84 15.10 -12.38
CA ASN A 366 -4.27 15.17 -13.72
C ASN A 366 -2.89 15.85 -13.72
N ARG A 367 -1.83 15.04 -13.65
CA ARG A 367 -0.43 15.48 -13.58
C ARG A 367 0.03 16.33 -14.76
N LYS A 368 -0.59 16.16 -15.94
CA LYS A 368 -0.28 17.00 -17.12
C LYS A 368 -0.78 18.43 -16.93
N ASN A 369 -1.96 18.59 -16.33
CA ASN A 369 -2.52 19.90 -16.01
C ASN A 369 -1.70 20.58 -14.91
N GLU A 370 -1.39 19.86 -13.82
CA GLU A 370 -0.51 20.38 -12.74
C GLU A 370 0.81 20.90 -13.32
N THR A 371 1.45 20.11 -14.19
CA THR A 371 2.73 20.47 -14.80
C THR A 371 2.68 21.80 -15.55
N LYS A 372 1.66 21.97 -16.40
CA LYS A 372 1.51 23.19 -17.20
C LYS A 372 1.15 24.38 -16.32
N ASN A 373 0.19 24.21 -15.43
CA ASN A 373 -0.34 25.30 -14.60
C ASN A 373 0.69 25.77 -13.57
N ALA A 374 1.40 24.84 -12.90
CA ALA A 374 2.47 25.18 -11.96
C ALA A 374 3.62 25.93 -12.63
N LYS A 375 3.93 25.62 -13.89
CA LYS A 375 4.90 26.37 -14.70
C LYS A 375 4.39 27.77 -15.03
N THR A 376 3.17 27.90 -15.53
CA THR A 376 2.56 29.21 -15.82
C THR A 376 2.53 30.10 -14.57
N ALA A 377 2.14 29.54 -13.42
CA ALA A 377 2.15 30.25 -12.14
C ALA A 377 3.58 30.65 -11.69
N SER A 378 4.59 29.85 -12.00
CA SER A 378 6.00 30.20 -11.78
C SER A 378 6.45 31.33 -12.70
N ASP A 379 6.02 31.34 -13.96
CA ASP A 379 6.34 32.38 -14.93
C ASP A 379 5.67 33.73 -14.58
N LEU A 380 4.48 33.68 -13.97
CA LEU A 380 3.82 34.85 -13.35
C LEU A 380 4.47 35.29 -12.03
N GLY A 381 5.35 34.47 -11.46
CA GLY A 381 5.99 34.76 -10.17
C GLY A 381 5.10 34.53 -8.95
N LEU A 382 3.97 33.85 -9.10
CA LEU A 382 3.11 33.46 -7.98
C LEU A 382 3.66 32.20 -7.29
N ASN A 383 4.14 31.24 -8.08
CA ASN A 383 4.73 30.00 -7.59
C ASN A 383 6.25 30.11 -7.41
N VAL A 384 6.82 29.20 -6.63
CA VAL A 384 8.27 28.98 -6.60
C VAL A 384 8.76 28.46 -7.94
N LYS A 385 10.04 28.69 -8.23
CA LYS A 385 10.65 28.22 -9.47
C LYS A 385 10.66 26.70 -9.52
N THR A 386 9.93 26.15 -10.50
CA THR A 386 9.89 24.71 -10.76
C THR A 386 11.13 24.30 -11.57
N ILE A 387 11.97 23.44 -10.98
CA ILE A 387 13.20 22.94 -11.60
C ILE A 387 12.91 21.71 -12.44
N TYR A 388 12.07 20.81 -11.92
CA TYR A 388 11.69 19.57 -12.58
C TYR A 388 10.27 19.20 -12.19
N ILE A 389 9.54 18.64 -13.14
CA ILE A 389 8.25 18.01 -12.92
C ILE A 389 8.08 16.88 -13.92
N ASN A 390 7.59 15.74 -13.45
CA ASN A 390 7.35 14.56 -14.27
C ASN A 390 5.85 14.27 -14.34
N ASP A 391 5.27 14.33 -15.54
CA ASP A 391 3.83 14.18 -15.75
C ASP A 391 3.33 12.73 -15.67
N GLN A 392 4.24 11.74 -15.60
CA GLN A 392 3.91 10.32 -15.44
C GLN A 392 3.96 9.88 -13.98
N THR A 393 5.02 10.25 -13.27
CA THR A 393 5.26 9.87 -11.86
C THR A 393 4.76 10.91 -10.88
N GLY A 394 4.44 12.13 -11.33
CA GLY A 394 4.05 13.28 -10.53
C GLY A 394 5.15 13.87 -9.63
N ILE A 395 6.39 13.35 -9.70
CA ILE A 395 7.53 13.87 -8.94
C ILE A 395 7.80 15.32 -9.35
N LYS A 396 7.90 16.20 -8.36
CA LYS A 396 8.12 17.65 -8.53
C LYS A 396 9.33 18.10 -7.70
N ILE A 397 10.22 18.89 -8.30
CA ILE A 397 11.37 19.50 -7.63
C ILE A 397 11.32 21.01 -7.87
N THR A 398 11.29 21.80 -6.81
CA THR A 398 11.27 23.26 -6.85
C THR A 398 12.45 23.85 -6.08
N GLU A 399 12.77 25.13 -6.32
CA GLU A 399 13.63 25.87 -5.40
C GLU A 399 12.92 26.01 -4.04
N SER A 400 13.66 25.91 -2.94
CA SER A 400 13.13 26.18 -1.61
C SER A 400 13.04 27.69 -1.37
N VAL A 401 12.00 28.14 -0.66
CA VAL A 401 11.86 29.54 -0.26
C VAL A 401 12.84 29.82 0.88
N HIS A 402 13.91 30.56 0.59
CA HIS A 402 14.96 30.83 1.57
C HIS A 402 14.44 31.57 2.81
N ASN A 403 14.59 30.93 3.99
CA ASN A 403 14.00 31.35 5.26
C ASN A 403 12.50 31.69 5.12
N GLY A 404 11.79 30.87 4.34
CA GLY A 404 10.36 30.99 4.14
C GLY A 404 9.59 30.63 5.41
N VAL A 405 8.53 31.39 5.69
CA VAL A 405 7.58 31.12 6.76
C VAL A 405 6.26 30.72 6.11
N THR A 406 5.88 29.45 6.27
CA THR A 406 4.56 28.96 5.90
C THR A 406 3.50 29.63 6.78
N LEU A 407 2.43 30.13 6.17
CA LEU A 407 1.33 30.71 6.93
C LEU A 407 0.50 29.61 7.61
N SER A 408 -0.02 29.94 8.79
CA SER A 408 -1.07 29.15 9.46
C SER A 408 -2.42 29.87 9.34
N SER A 409 -3.52 29.16 9.57
CA SER A 409 -4.87 29.75 9.61
C SER A 409 -4.96 31.01 10.49
N ARG A 410 -4.26 31.03 11.63
CA ARG A 410 -4.17 32.22 12.51
C ARG A 410 -3.39 33.37 11.89
N MET A 411 -2.32 33.08 11.14
CA MET A 411 -1.54 34.11 10.47
C MET A 411 -2.29 34.73 9.30
N VAL A 412 -3.11 33.95 8.58
CA VAL A 412 -3.96 34.46 7.49
C VAL A 412 -4.84 35.61 7.98
N LYS A 413 -5.43 35.50 9.17
CA LYS A 413 -6.32 36.52 9.78
C LYS A 413 -5.66 37.88 10.08
N ILE A 414 -4.32 37.97 10.03
CA ILE A 414 -3.63 39.24 10.24
C ILE A 414 -3.91 40.14 9.03
N SER A 415 -4.43 41.35 9.26
CA SER A 415 -4.88 42.28 8.20
C SER A 415 -3.86 42.53 7.07
N ASN A 416 -2.56 42.57 7.37
CA ASN A 416 -1.51 42.70 6.35
C ASN A 416 -1.35 41.42 5.51
N ASN A 417 -1.46 40.24 6.12
CA ASN A 417 -1.44 38.97 5.38
C ASN A 417 -2.70 38.83 4.53
N LEU A 418 -3.89 39.20 5.04
CA LEU A 418 -5.11 39.25 4.21
C LEU A 418 -4.95 40.16 3.00
N ALA A 419 -4.26 41.30 3.14
CA ALA A 419 -4.03 42.22 2.02
C ALA A 419 -3.10 41.61 0.97
N ASP A 420 -2.00 41.00 1.40
CA ASP A 420 -1.04 40.37 0.48
C ASP A 420 -1.64 39.15 -0.21
N ILE A 421 -2.44 38.34 0.50
CA ILE A 421 -3.18 37.21 -0.08
C ILE A 421 -4.22 37.72 -1.08
N ALA A 422 -5.03 38.71 -0.70
CA ALA A 422 -6.02 39.30 -1.59
C ALA A 422 -5.38 39.87 -2.87
N HIS A 423 -4.23 40.52 -2.75
CA HIS A 423 -3.46 41.01 -3.89
C HIS A 423 -2.97 39.85 -4.77
N THR A 424 -2.37 38.82 -4.18
CA THR A 424 -1.87 37.62 -4.89
C THR A 424 -2.99 36.92 -5.67
N LEU A 425 -4.16 36.75 -5.06
CA LEU A 425 -5.32 36.15 -5.73
C LEU A 425 -5.91 37.06 -6.80
N ASN A 426 -5.92 38.37 -6.59
CA ASN A 426 -6.36 39.32 -7.61
C ASN A 426 -5.42 39.29 -8.83
N GLU A 427 -4.11 39.21 -8.62
CA GLU A 427 -3.12 39.03 -9.69
C GLU A 427 -3.36 37.73 -10.47
N LEU A 428 -3.62 36.62 -9.78
CA LEU A 428 -3.97 35.35 -10.43
C LEU A 428 -5.25 35.48 -11.25
N HIS A 429 -6.36 35.83 -10.62
CA HIS A 429 -7.71 35.79 -11.22
C HIS A 429 -7.90 36.79 -12.37
N ASN A 430 -7.03 37.81 -12.49
CA ASN A 430 -7.05 38.79 -13.57
C ASN A 430 -5.83 38.67 -14.51
N ALA A 431 -4.99 37.65 -14.35
CA ALA A 431 -3.88 37.41 -15.26
C ALA A 431 -4.40 37.06 -16.67
N ASP A 432 -3.73 37.58 -17.70
CA ASP A 432 -4.01 37.27 -19.10
C ASP A 432 -3.45 35.89 -19.49
N ILE A 433 -3.96 34.86 -18.81
CA ILE A 433 -3.61 33.46 -19.01
C ILE A 433 -4.88 32.61 -19.09
N THR A 434 -4.77 31.42 -19.67
CA THR A 434 -5.85 30.44 -19.69
C THR A 434 -5.26 29.07 -19.38
N PHE A 435 -5.72 28.45 -18.30
CA PHE A 435 -5.39 27.05 -18.04
C PHE A 435 -6.15 26.14 -19.01
N GLU A 436 -5.49 25.09 -19.50
CA GLU A 436 -6.09 24.18 -20.49
C GLU A 436 -7.24 23.36 -19.92
N ASN A 437 -7.27 23.18 -18.60
CA ASN A 437 -8.30 22.46 -17.87
C ASN A 437 -9.25 23.41 -17.14
N SER A 438 -10.43 22.89 -16.80
CA SER A 438 -11.41 23.57 -15.97
C SER A 438 -11.73 22.72 -14.75
N PHE A 439 -11.95 23.37 -13.62
CA PHE A 439 -12.45 22.73 -12.41
C PHE A 439 -13.95 22.98 -12.33
N ILE A 440 -14.76 21.92 -12.42
CA ILE A 440 -16.21 22.04 -12.47
C ILE A 440 -16.78 21.24 -11.30
N PHE A 441 -17.30 21.91 -10.28
CA PHE A 441 -17.83 21.29 -9.06
C PHE A 441 -18.69 20.04 -9.32
N LEU A 442 -19.69 20.11 -10.20
CA LEU A 442 -20.57 18.97 -10.47
C LEU A 442 -19.84 17.76 -11.07
N LYS A 443 -18.78 18.00 -11.84
CA LYS A 443 -17.96 16.95 -12.45
C LYS A 443 -17.09 16.29 -11.39
N GLU A 444 -16.32 17.08 -10.65
CA GLU A 444 -15.43 16.60 -9.58
C GLU A 444 -16.23 15.87 -8.49
N TRP A 445 -17.39 16.41 -8.12
CA TRP A 445 -18.26 15.80 -7.13
C TRP A 445 -18.79 14.44 -7.60
N LYS A 446 -19.22 14.33 -8.87
CA LYS A 446 -19.67 13.04 -9.43
C LYS A 446 -18.54 12.03 -9.52
N GLU A 447 -17.33 12.44 -9.88
CA GLU A 447 -16.16 11.55 -9.90
C GLU A 447 -15.89 10.94 -8.52
N TYR A 448 -16.01 11.72 -7.44
CA TYR A 448 -15.89 11.17 -6.08
C TYR A 448 -17.07 10.29 -5.69
N GLU A 449 -18.30 10.61 -6.10
CA GLU A 449 -19.46 9.73 -5.87
C GLU A 449 -19.27 8.37 -6.54
N ASP A 450 -18.80 8.36 -7.79
CA ASP A 450 -18.53 7.13 -8.54
C ASP A 450 -17.48 6.27 -7.84
N LEU A 451 -16.41 6.89 -7.31
CA LEU A 451 -15.38 6.16 -6.54
C LEU A 451 -15.92 5.54 -5.25
N VAL A 452 -16.82 6.23 -4.54
CA VAL A 452 -17.48 5.69 -3.33
C VAL A 452 -18.38 4.50 -3.69
N GLU A 453 -19.15 4.63 -4.79
CA GLU A 453 -20.03 3.58 -5.28
C GLU A 453 -19.25 2.34 -5.76
N GLU A 454 -18.17 2.53 -6.54
CA GLU A 454 -17.29 1.45 -7.01
C GLU A 454 -16.68 0.63 -5.86
N GLN A 455 -16.44 1.29 -4.73
CA GLN A 455 -15.87 0.68 -3.53
C GLN A 455 -16.93 0.12 -2.57
N ASN A 456 -18.22 0.17 -2.95
CA ASN A 456 -19.36 -0.22 -2.11
C ASN A 456 -19.38 0.46 -0.73
N ALA A 457 -18.85 1.68 -0.64
CA ALA A 457 -18.80 2.45 0.59
C ALA A 457 -20.12 3.21 0.82
N SER A 458 -20.40 3.57 2.07
CA SER A 458 -21.62 4.29 2.46
C SER A 458 -21.35 5.79 2.59
N PHE A 459 -22.20 6.61 1.97
CA PHE A 459 -22.20 8.06 2.20
C PHE A 459 -22.70 8.43 3.60
N TYR A 460 -22.49 9.68 4.00
CA TYR A 460 -22.99 10.21 5.26
C TYR A 460 -24.53 10.20 5.35
N PRO A 461 -25.11 10.22 6.57
CA PRO A 461 -26.56 10.24 6.74
C PRO A 461 -27.26 11.38 5.98
N ASN A 462 -28.44 11.07 5.42
CA ASN A 462 -29.27 12.00 4.64
C ASN A 462 -28.62 12.57 3.36
N TYR A 463 -27.56 11.94 2.85
CA TYR A 463 -26.84 12.40 1.66
C TYR A 463 -27.74 12.63 0.45
N GLU A 464 -28.59 11.67 0.09
CA GLU A 464 -29.52 11.80 -1.05
C GLU A 464 -30.50 12.98 -0.91
N GLN A 465 -30.98 13.24 0.31
CA GLN A 465 -31.85 14.39 0.57
C GLN A 465 -31.08 15.70 0.37
N ASN A 466 -29.87 15.78 0.90
CA ASN A 466 -29.02 16.95 0.81
C ASN A 466 -28.52 17.19 -0.62
N LYS A 467 -28.32 16.14 -1.41
CA LYS A 467 -27.94 16.23 -2.83
C LYS A 467 -28.90 17.09 -3.63
N SER A 468 -30.22 16.94 -3.44
CA SER A 468 -31.21 17.81 -4.09
C SER A 468 -31.05 19.28 -3.73
N ASN A 469 -30.70 19.59 -2.47
CA ASN A 469 -30.49 20.96 -2.02
C ASN A 469 -29.20 21.56 -2.56
N VAL A 470 -28.12 20.77 -2.66
CA VAL A 470 -26.87 21.18 -3.31
C VAL A 470 -27.11 21.56 -4.77
N LEU A 471 -27.90 20.76 -5.51
CA LEU A 471 -28.26 21.08 -6.89
C LEU A 471 -29.02 22.41 -7.03
N LYS A 472 -29.91 22.74 -6.08
CA LYS A 472 -30.60 24.05 -6.06
C LYS A 472 -29.62 25.20 -5.87
N LEU A 473 -28.60 25.04 -5.02
CA LEU A 473 -27.56 26.06 -4.86
C LEU A 473 -26.76 26.28 -6.16
N VAL A 474 -26.44 25.19 -6.87
CA VAL A 474 -25.79 25.28 -8.18
C VAL A 474 -26.68 26.01 -9.19
N ASP A 475 -28.00 25.78 -9.17
CA ASP A 475 -28.94 26.50 -10.02
C ASP A 475 -29.05 28.00 -9.67
N LEU A 476 -28.97 28.36 -8.38
CA LEU A 476 -28.90 29.76 -7.97
C LEU A 476 -27.63 30.45 -8.49
N LEU A 477 -26.47 29.79 -8.43
CA LEU A 477 -25.24 30.33 -9.01
C LEU A 477 -25.40 30.59 -10.51
N LYS A 478 -25.95 29.63 -11.26
CA LYS A 478 -26.13 29.75 -12.72
C LYS A 478 -27.12 30.84 -13.11
N ASN A 479 -28.27 30.90 -12.44
CA ASN A 479 -29.41 31.69 -12.91
C ASN A 479 -29.55 33.06 -12.23
N LYS A 480 -29.03 33.23 -11.01
CA LYS A 480 -29.20 34.46 -10.20
C LYS A 480 -27.88 35.21 -9.97
N TYR A 481 -26.83 34.49 -9.55
CA TYR A 481 -25.57 35.13 -9.12
C TYR A 481 -24.53 35.26 -10.24
N GLY A 482 -24.63 34.43 -11.27
CA GLY A 482 -23.69 34.39 -12.39
C GLY A 482 -22.41 33.62 -12.05
N LEU A 483 -21.86 32.95 -13.05
CA LEU A 483 -20.57 32.25 -12.97
C LEU A 483 -19.54 32.94 -13.85
N GLU A 484 -18.32 32.99 -13.34
CA GLU A 484 -17.13 33.48 -14.05
C GLU A 484 -16.19 32.32 -14.36
N SER A 485 -15.24 32.54 -15.26
CA SER A 485 -14.21 31.56 -15.59
C SER A 485 -12.88 32.26 -15.68
N GLN A 486 -12.08 32.10 -14.63
CA GLN A 486 -10.76 32.69 -14.45
C GLN A 486 -9.78 31.61 -13.99
N PRO A 487 -8.46 31.78 -14.21
CA PRO A 487 -7.46 30.89 -13.63
C PRO A 487 -7.57 30.90 -12.10
N CYS A 488 -7.82 29.74 -11.49
CA CYS A 488 -7.94 29.60 -10.02
C CYS A 488 -6.96 28.53 -9.52
N HIS A 489 -6.58 28.64 -8.24
CA HIS A 489 -5.76 27.66 -7.54
C HIS A 489 -6.56 26.39 -7.18
N ASN A 490 -7.81 26.59 -6.77
CA ASN A 490 -8.80 25.61 -6.32
C ASN A 490 -8.54 24.91 -4.97
N ASP A 491 -7.41 25.18 -4.33
CA ASP A 491 -7.04 24.61 -3.02
C ASP A 491 -6.29 25.63 -2.13
N LEU A 492 -7.01 26.58 -1.52
CA LEU A 492 -6.41 27.67 -0.73
C LEU A 492 -6.40 27.41 0.79
N VAL A 493 -5.70 26.35 1.20
CA VAL A 493 -5.28 26.17 2.59
C VAL A 493 -4.16 27.16 2.95
N ALA A 494 -4.03 27.52 4.24
CA ALA A 494 -3.05 28.51 4.70
C ALA A 494 -1.60 28.05 4.41
N GLU A 495 -1.38 26.74 4.47
CA GLU A 495 -0.12 26.05 4.29
C GLU A 495 0.44 26.20 2.86
N ASN A 496 -0.42 26.51 1.88
CA ASN A 496 -0.02 26.78 0.50
C ASN A 496 0.55 28.19 0.31
N PHE A 497 0.54 29.05 1.34
CA PHE A 497 1.17 30.36 1.32
C PHE A 497 2.49 30.36 2.07
N ILE A 498 3.58 30.68 1.37
CA ILE A 498 4.92 30.79 1.97
C ILE A 498 5.44 32.21 1.80
N ARG A 499 5.71 32.88 2.92
CA ARG A 499 6.34 34.21 2.92
C ARG A 499 7.85 34.09 3.02
N SER A 500 8.56 34.58 2.01
CA SER A 500 10.02 34.66 2.04
C SER A 500 10.54 35.72 2.99
N SER A 501 11.82 35.61 3.35
CA SER A 501 12.54 36.61 4.15
C SER A 501 12.58 38.02 3.54
N THR A 502 12.37 38.17 2.23
CA THR A 502 12.25 39.48 1.57
C THR A 502 10.85 40.08 1.65
N GLY A 503 9.89 39.36 2.25
CA GLY A 503 8.49 39.76 2.39
C GLY A 503 7.57 39.29 1.25
N ARG A 504 8.12 38.76 0.15
CA ARG A 504 7.33 38.22 -0.97
C ARG A 504 6.56 36.98 -0.54
N LEU A 505 5.28 36.93 -0.89
CA LEU A 505 4.39 35.79 -0.70
C LEU A 505 4.40 34.90 -1.95
N TYR A 506 4.55 33.60 -1.76
CA TYR A 506 4.41 32.59 -2.80
C TYR A 506 3.15 31.76 -2.53
N LEU A 507 2.45 31.41 -3.60
CA LEU A 507 1.36 30.44 -3.61
C LEU A 507 1.86 29.16 -4.26
N ILE A 508 1.92 28.07 -3.49
CA ILE A 508 2.42 26.77 -3.92
C ILE A 508 1.29 25.75 -4.05
N ASP A 509 1.63 24.62 -4.65
CA ASP A 509 0.79 23.43 -4.78
C ASP A 509 -0.44 23.49 -5.72
N TRP A 510 -0.14 23.75 -6.99
CA TRP A 510 -1.08 23.94 -8.09
C TRP A 510 -1.74 22.67 -8.65
N GLU A 511 -1.92 21.61 -7.87
CA GLU A 511 -2.40 20.32 -8.38
C GLU A 511 -3.88 20.29 -8.76
N TYR A 512 -4.70 21.11 -8.10
CA TYR A 512 -6.12 21.30 -8.41
C TYR A 512 -6.38 22.50 -9.33
N SER A 513 -5.34 23.23 -9.71
CA SER A 513 -5.47 24.48 -10.48
C SER A 513 -6.16 24.26 -11.83
N GLY A 514 -6.95 25.24 -12.26
CA GLY A 514 -7.74 25.18 -13.48
C GLY A 514 -8.66 26.38 -13.62
N MET A 515 -9.30 26.53 -14.77
CA MET A 515 -10.31 27.57 -14.97
C MET A 515 -11.53 27.29 -14.09
N ASN A 516 -11.91 28.25 -13.24
CA ASN A 516 -13.05 28.17 -12.32
C ASN A 516 -13.59 29.57 -11.99
N ASP A 517 -14.64 29.65 -11.17
CA ASP A 517 -15.11 30.91 -10.61
C ASP A 517 -14.18 31.38 -9.48
N PRO A 518 -13.68 32.63 -9.48
CA PRO A 518 -12.83 33.19 -8.43
C PRO A 518 -13.37 33.03 -7.01
N PHE A 519 -14.71 33.01 -6.84
CA PHE A 519 -15.31 32.83 -5.52
C PHE A 519 -15.04 31.44 -4.93
N TRP A 520 -14.66 30.46 -5.73
CA TRP A 520 -14.19 29.16 -5.23
C TRP A 520 -12.95 29.35 -4.35
N ASP A 521 -11.92 30.03 -4.86
CA ASP A 521 -10.69 30.33 -4.13
C ASP A 521 -10.97 31.20 -2.90
N LEU A 522 -11.76 32.27 -3.06
CA LEU A 522 -12.10 33.14 -1.92
C LEU A 522 -12.84 32.39 -0.81
N ALA A 523 -13.78 31.50 -1.18
CA ALA A 523 -14.50 30.66 -0.23
C ALA A 523 -13.57 29.64 0.44
N ALA A 524 -12.58 29.11 -0.29
CA ALA A 524 -11.62 28.14 0.22
C ALA A 524 -10.82 28.78 1.35
N LEU A 525 -10.20 29.93 1.10
CA LEU A 525 -9.43 30.65 2.11
C LEU A 525 -10.26 30.94 3.37
N CYS A 526 -11.50 31.40 3.19
CA CYS A 526 -12.40 31.72 4.32
C CYS A 526 -12.74 30.47 5.15
N ASN A 527 -13.05 29.34 4.50
CA ASN A 527 -13.37 28.09 5.19
C ASN A 527 -12.15 27.47 5.89
N GLU A 528 -11.04 27.33 5.17
CA GLU A 528 -9.83 26.65 5.68
C GLU A 528 -9.14 27.45 6.79
N SER A 529 -9.25 28.78 6.75
CA SER A 529 -8.71 29.65 7.80
C SER A 529 -9.74 30.06 8.85
N GLU A 530 -10.97 29.54 8.78
CA GLU A 530 -12.07 29.82 9.72
C GLU A 530 -12.31 31.33 9.94
N LEU A 531 -12.39 32.11 8.87
CA LEU A 531 -12.68 33.54 8.97
C LEU A 531 -14.10 33.76 9.49
N ASN A 532 -14.27 34.74 10.38
CA ASN A 532 -15.59 35.22 10.78
C ASN A 532 -16.14 36.27 9.80
N ASP A 533 -17.43 36.59 9.88
CA ASP A 533 -18.11 37.53 8.96
C ASP A 533 -17.42 38.89 8.81
N THR A 534 -16.77 39.40 9.87
CA THR A 534 -16.04 40.67 9.81
C THR A 534 -14.74 40.52 9.03
N GLU A 535 -14.00 39.43 9.28
CA GLU A 535 -12.77 39.08 8.57
C GLU A 535 -13.03 38.76 7.09
N GLU A 536 -14.13 38.05 6.77
CA GLU A 536 -14.55 37.79 5.39
C GLU A 536 -14.85 39.09 4.64
N ARG A 537 -15.62 40.00 5.25
CA ARG A 537 -15.91 41.31 4.65
C ARG A 537 -14.64 42.13 4.45
N GLU A 538 -13.72 42.15 5.43
CA GLU A 538 -12.43 42.82 5.30
C GLU A 538 -11.60 42.23 4.14
N PHE A 539 -11.52 40.91 4.04
CA PHE A 539 -10.81 40.22 2.98
C PHE A 539 -11.38 40.55 1.60
N LEU A 540 -12.70 40.51 1.43
CA LEU A 540 -13.37 40.87 0.17
C LEU A 540 -13.14 42.35 -0.18
N VAL A 541 -13.13 43.26 0.81
CA VAL A 541 -12.80 44.67 0.57
C VAL A 541 -11.39 44.83 0.00
N LYS A 542 -10.42 44.10 0.56
CA LYS A 542 -9.02 44.10 0.09
C LYS A 542 -8.92 43.50 -1.32
N TYR A 543 -9.67 42.44 -1.61
CA TYR A 543 -9.65 41.76 -2.90
C TYR A 543 -10.30 42.59 -4.02
N PHE A 544 -11.47 43.18 -3.77
CA PHE A 544 -12.19 43.98 -4.78
C PHE A 544 -11.71 45.43 -4.86
N GLY A 545 -11.02 45.94 -3.83
CA GLY A 545 -10.72 47.37 -3.67
C GLY A 545 -11.98 48.22 -3.42
N ARG A 546 -13.11 47.58 -3.06
CA ARG A 546 -14.39 48.20 -2.75
C ARG A 546 -15.20 47.31 -1.79
N ASN A 547 -16.25 47.87 -1.20
CA ASN A 547 -17.20 47.05 -0.44
C ASN A 547 -17.85 45.98 -1.35
N PRO A 548 -17.95 44.72 -0.88
CA PRO A 548 -18.65 43.68 -1.60
C PRO A 548 -20.15 43.96 -1.63
N LYS A 549 -20.81 43.55 -2.72
CA LYS A 549 -22.27 43.56 -2.83
C LYS A 549 -22.84 42.41 -2.02
N GLU A 550 -24.09 42.53 -1.54
CA GLU A 550 -24.75 41.42 -0.83
C GLU A 550 -24.88 40.17 -1.71
N SER A 551 -25.05 40.32 -3.03
CA SER A 551 -25.02 39.19 -3.97
C SER A 551 -23.67 38.45 -4.01
N GLU A 552 -22.56 39.16 -3.83
CA GLU A 552 -21.21 38.60 -3.79
C GLU A 552 -20.98 37.85 -2.46
N ILE A 553 -21.51 38.39 -1.36
CA ILE A 553 -21.48 37.71 -0.06
C ILE A 553 -22.28 36.42 -0.09
N THR A 554 -23.49 36.43 -0.67
CA THR A 554 -24.28 35.20 -0.83
C THR A 554 -23.58 34.20 -1.75
N LYS A 555 -22.98 34.66 -2.85
CA LYS A 555 -22.18 33.82 -3.76
C LYS A 555 -21.01 33.14 -3.01
N LEU A 556 -20.29 33.88 -2.16
CA LEU A 556 -19.24 33.33 -1.29
C LEU A 556 -19.78 32.22 -0.37
N GLN A 557 -20.89 32.46 0.32
CA GLN A 557 -21.48 31.45 1.23
C GLN A 557 -21.92 30.19 0.49
N ILE A 558 -22.46 30.32 -0.74
CA ILE A 558 -22.80 29.16 -1.56
C ILE A 558 -21.54 28.35 -1.88
N PHE A 559 -20.46 28.99 -2.33
CA PHE A 559 -19.21 28.26 -2.64
C PHE A 559 -18.56 27.62 -1.40
N LYS A 560 -18.70 28.23 -0.22
CA LYS A 560 -18.28 27.61 1.05
C LYS A 560 -19.01 26.29 1.31
N VAL A 561 -20.32 26.26 1.06
CA VAL A 561 -21.12 25.02 1.15
C VAL A 561 -20.65 23.99 0.12
N LEU A 562 -20.49 24.38 -1.14
CA LEU A 562 -20.10 23.45 -2.21
C LEU A 562 -18.74 22.79 -1.92
N GLN A 563 -17.78 23.55 -1.38
CA GLN A 563 -16.49 22.99 -0.97
C GLN A 563 -16.61 21.99 0.18
N ASP A 564 -17.40 22.31 1.21
CA ASP A 564 -17.60 21.38 2.32
C ASP A 564 -18.23 20.07 1.88
N ILE A 565 -19.19 20.15 0.95
CA ILE A 565 -19.77 18.95 0.34
C ILE A 565 -18.72 18.20 -0.48
N LEU A 566 -17.99 18.87 -1.38
CA LEU A 566 -16.98 18.23 -2.23
C LEU A 566 -15.93 17.49 -1.40
N TRP A 567 -15.30 18.18 -0.43
CA TRP A 567 -14.23 17.61 0.37
C TRP A 567 -14.73 16.54 1.34
N SER A 568 -15.99 16.62 1.78
CA SER A 568 -16.61 15.53 2.53
C SER A 568 -16.80 14.26 1.69
N THR A 569 -17.25 14.39 0.44
CA THR A 569 -17.37 13.24 -0.49
C THR A 569 -16.00 12.69 -0.88
N TRP A 570 -15.01 13.57 -1.11
CA TRP A 570 -13.61 13.18 -1.32
C TRP A 570 -13.06 12.35 -0.15
N THR A 571 -13.38 12.77 1.08
CA THR A 571 -12.94 12.05 2.29
C THR A 571 -13.49 10.63 2.29
N VAL A 572 -14.79 10.45 2.03
CA VAL A 572 -15.39 9.10 1.94
C VAL A 572 -14.71 8.26 0.86
N ALA A 573 -14.42 8.83 -0.31
CA ALA A 573 -13.75 8.15 -1.42
C ALA A 573 -12.31 7.71 -1.09
N LYS A 574 -11.63 8.46 -0.22
CA LYS A 574 -10.28 8.14 0.25
C LYS A 574 -10.28 7.14 1.41
N GLU A 575 -11.21 7.29 2.34
CA GLU A 575 -11.37 6.35 3.46
C GLU A 575 -11.79 4.96 2.97
N SER A 576 -12.64 4.89 1.95
CA SER A 576 -13.00 3.62 1.31
C SER A 576 -11.78 2.93 0.65
N ALA A 577 -10.74 3.69 0.30
CA ALA A 577 -9.49 3.19 -0.29
C ALA A 577 -8.43 2.82 0.76
N GLY A 578 -8.77 2.88 2.05
CA GLY A 578 -7.91 2.45 3.16
C GLY A 578 -7.08 3.54 3.81
N GLU A 579 -7.35 4.82 3.52
CA GLU A 579 -6.85 5.96 4.30
C GLU A 579 -7.79 6.25 5.51
N ASP A 580 -7.34 7.03 6.49
CA ASP A 580 -8.14 7.42 7.66
C ASP A 580 -7.97 8.92 7.93
N PHE A 581 -9.06 9.68 7.87
CA PHE A 581 -9.08 11.11 8.16
C PHE A 581 -9.89 11.45 9.43
N GLY A 582 -10.30 10.44 10.20
CA GLY A 582 -11.07 10.59 11.43
C GLY A 582 -12.34 11.43 11.23
N ASP A 583 -12.51 12.47 12.04
CA ASP A 583 -13.72 13.31 11.99
C ASP A 583 -13.70 14.39 10.89
N TYR A 584 -12.67 14.44 10.04
CA TYR A 584 -12.50 15.50 9.04
C TYR A 584 -13.72 15.61 8.10
N GLY A 585 -14.04 14.53 7.38
CA GLY A 585 -15.09 14.55 6.35
C GLY A 585 -16.48 14.79 6.93
N ILE A 586 -16.82 14.14 8.05
CA ILE A 586 -18.14 14.27 8.69
C ILE A 586 -18.36 15.68 9.26
N ASN A 587 -17.32 16.33 9.79
CA ASN A 587 -17.43 17.69 10.30
C ASN A 587 -17.67 18.70 9.16
N ARG A 588 -16.99 18.54 8.02
CA ARG A 588 -17.24 19.35 6.83
C ARG A 588 -18.66 19.15 6.31
N TYR A 589 -19.10 17.90 6.17
CA TYR A 589 -20.46 17.61 5.71
C TYR A 589 -21.53 18.26 6.59
N LYS A 590 -21.42 18.15 7.92
CA LYS A 590 -22.35 18.78 8.87
C LYS A 590 -22.35 20.31 8.75
N ARG A 591 -21.17 20.92 8.62
CA ARG A 591 -21.02 22.37 8.44
C ARG A 591 -21.69 22.84 7.15
N GLY A 592 -21.39 22.18 6.03
CA GLY A 592 -21.98 22.48 4.72
C GLY A 592 -23.49 22.37 4.71
N VAL A 593 -24.05 21.29 5.28
CA VAL A 593 -25.51 21.08 5.37
C VAL A 593 -26.18 22.15 6.22
N SER A 594 -25.61 22.50 7.38
CA SER A 594 -26.18 23.53 8.26
C SER A 594 -26.24 24.91 7.59
N VAL A 595 -25.19 25.31 6.87
CA VAL A 595 -25.16 26.60 6.16
C VAL A 595 -26.10 26.58 4.95
N MET A 596 -26.18 25.45 4.23
CA MET A 596 -27.07 25.27 3.08
C MET A 596 -28.54 25.51 3.42
N GLU A 597 -29.01 24.98 4.54
CA GLU A 597 -30.40 25.14 5.00
C GLU A 597 -30.74 26.63 5.20
N GLY A 598 -29.85 27.38 5.87
CA GLY A 598 -30.04 28.82 6.08
C GLY A 598 -30.05 29.65 4.79
N ILE A 599 -29.23 29.29 3.79
CA ILE A 599 -29.25 29.97 2.49
C ILE A 599 -30.59 29.71 1.77
N LEU A 600 -31.04 28.46 1.72
CA LEU A 600 -32.26 28.09 1.00
C LEU A 600 -33.54 28.62 1.67
N GLU A 601 -33.53 28.84 2.98
CA GLU A 601 -34.64 29.49 3.69
C GLU A 601 -34.76 30.98 3.34
N ASN A 602 -33.64 31.68 3.19
CA ASN A 602 -33.61 33.10 2.82
C ASN A 602 -33.93 33.35 1.34
N GLU A 603 -33.91 32.31 0.51
CA GLU A 603 -34.20 32.34 -0.93
C GLU A 603 -35.63 31.92 -1.29
N LYS A 604 -36.43 31.48 -0.30
CA LYS A 604 -37.88 31.26 -0.43
C LYS A 604 -38.64 32.57 -0.26
#